data_AF-A0AAV5KAY5-F1
#
_entry.id   AF-A0AAV5KAY5-F1
#
_cell.length_a   1.000
_cell.length_b   1.000
_cell.length_c   1.000
_cell.angle_alpha   90.00
_cell.angle_beta   90.00
_cell.angle_gamma   90.00
#
_symmetry.space_group_name_H-M   'P 1'
#
loop_
_entity.id
_entity.type
_entity.pdbx_description
1 polymer ?
#
loop_
_entity_poly.entity_id
_entity_poly.type
_entity_poly.pdbx_seq_one_letter_code
_entity_poly.pdbx_strand_id
1 'polypeptide(L)'
;MGVSSLFLVQIAVWQETIVPGAFERDLCINLPTGSGKTLAYALPIVQMLSTHCVKCLRALVVLPTHDLALQVKEVFAAIAPAVGLSVGLAVGQSSIADEISELIEKPNLKAGICYDPEEVTQALQSSVDILVATPGRLMDHINTTKGFTLEHLCYLVVDETDRMLREAYQSWLPTVLQLTKSNYDILFLPLLIHLFHRYLVP
;
A
#
# COMPACT_ATOMS: atom_id res chain seq x y z
N MET A 1 -3.33 13.91 -18.80
CA MET A 1 -3.98 14.53 -17.62
C MET A 1 -3.40 15.92 -17.44
N GLY A 2 -4.24 16.96 -17.46
CA GLY A 2 -3.84 18.38 -17.46
C GLY A 2 -3.41 18.93 -16.10
N VAL A 3 -2.53 18.24 -15.38
CA VAL A 3 -1.93 18.77 -14.16
C VAL A 3 -0.72 19.61 -14.54
N SER A 4 -0.92 20.93 -14.66
CA SER A 4 0.14 21.86 -15.06
C SER A 4 1.03 22.29 -13.88
N SER A 5 0.57 22.06 -12.64
CA SER A 5 1.26 22.40 -11.41
C SER A 5 0.69 21.62 -10.22
N LEU A 6 1.54 21.31 -9.24
CA LEU A 6 1.12 20.73 -7.96
C LEU A 6 0.49 21.78 -7.04
N PHE A 7 -0.52 21.38 -6.27
CA PHE A 7 -1.05 22.19 -5.17
C PHE A 7 -0.03 22.28 -4.02
N LEU A 8 -0.07 23.36 -3.23
CA LEU A 8 0.86 23.61 -2.11
C LEU A 8 1.02 22.42 -1.17
N VAL A 9 -0.08 21.71 -0.91
CA VAL A 9 -0.07 20.52 -0.05
C VAL A 9 0.72 19.36 -0.64
N GLN A 10 0.66 19.16 -1.95
CA GLN A 10 1.41 18.12 -2.63
C GLN A 10 2.90 18.43 -2.57
N ILE A 11 3.28 19.71 -2.72
CA ILE A 11 4.67 20.16 -2.59
C ILE A 11 5.18 19.92 -1.17
N ALA A 12 4.38 20.24 -0.14
CA ALA A 12 4.77 20.02 1.25
C ALA A 12 5.00 18.53 1.56
N VAL A 13 4.06 17.66 1.16
CA VAL A 13 4.18 16.21 1.40
C VAL A 13 5.33 15.62 0.58
N TRP A 14 5.56 16.10 -0.64
CA TRP A 14 6.67 15.65 -1.49
C TRP A 14 8.02 15.83 -0.80
N GLN A 15 8.24 16.98 -0.16
CA GLN A 15 9.48 17.27 0.54
C GLN A 15 9.70 16.33 1.72
N GLU A 16 8.66 16.00 2.47
CA GLU A 16 8.80 15.10 3.62
C GLU A 16 8.94 13.62 3.23
N THR A 17 8.44 13.22 2.05
CA THR A 17 8.38 11.80 1.63
C THR A 17 9.58 11.33 0.81
N ILE A 18 10.33 12.26 0.20
CA ILE A 18 11.43 11.93 -0.74
C ILE A 18 12.81 12.34 -0.20
N VAL A 19 12.88 13.06 0.92
CA VAL A 19 14.14 13.52 1.51
C VAL A 19 14.92 12.35 2.15
N PRO A 20 16.27 12.33 2.04
CA PRO A 20 17.11 11.37 2.76
C PRO A 20 16.81 11.38 4.27
N GLY A 21 16.52 10.21 4.83
CA GLY A 21 16.09 10.06 6.24
C GLY A 21 14.57 10.14 6.46
N ALA A 22 13.75 10.22 5.41
CA ALA A 22 12.29 10.16 5.56
C ALA A 22 11.83 8.91 6.33
N PHE A 23 12.44 7.75 6.07
CA PHE A 23 12.15 6.48 6.74
C PHE A 23 12.49 6.46 8.25
N GLU A 24 13.15 7.49 8.78
CA GLU A 24 13.48 7.60 10.21
C GLU A 24 12.34 8.22 11.05
N ARG A 25 11.28 8.73 10.42
CA ARG A 25 10.17 9.40 11.12
C ARG A 25 8.82 9.13 10.46
N ASP A 26 7.81 8.91 11.28
CA ASP A 26 6.42 8.84 10.81
C ASP A 26 5.92 10.24 10.41
N LEU A 27 5.15 10.31 9.32
CA LEU A 27 4.59 11.55 8.80
C LEU A 27 3.10 11.66 9.14
N CYS A 28 2.73 12.63 9.97
CA CYS A 28 1.34 12.94 10.28
C CYS A 28 0.87 14.14 9.46
N ILE A 29 -0.18 13.96 8.65
CA ILE A 29 -0.71 14.97 7.74
C ILE A 29 -2.15 15.31 8.12
N ASN A 30 -2.38 16.56 8.53
CA ASN A 30 -3.70 17.10 8.87
C ASN A 30 -4.20 18.04 7.77
N LEU A 31 -5.20 17.62 6.98
CA LEU A 31 -5.77 18.46 5.91
C LEU A 31 -7.31 18.34 5.84
N PRO A 32 -8.01 19.38 5.35
CA PRO A 32 -9.45 19.30 5.11
C PRO A 32 -9.79 18.34 3.96
N THR A 33 -11.03 17.85 3.92
CA THR A 33 -11.56 17.06 2.80
C THR A 33 -11.55 17.88 1.50
N GLY A 34 -11.31 17.22 0.36
CA GLY A 34 -11.24 17.90 -0.94
C GLY A 34 -9.92 18.61 -1.24
N SER A 35 -8.93 18.56 -0.33
CA SER A 35 -7.64 19.25 -0.50
C SER A 35 -6.65 18.56 -1.47
N GLY A 36 -7.02 17.45 -2.10
CA GLY A 36 -6.10 16.66 -2.93
C GLY A 36 -5.10 15.81 -2.13
N LYS A 37 -5.47 15.41 -0.90
CA LYS A 37 -4.69 14.54 -0.01
C LYS A 37 -4.14 13.29 -0.71
N THR A 38 -5.00 12.59 -1.45
CA THR A 38 -4.65 11.34 -2.12
C THR A 38 -3.47 11.51 -3.04
N LEU A 39 -3.50 12.54 -3.90
CA LEU A 39 -2.39 12.81 -4.81
C LEU A 39 -1.14 13.32 -4.08
N ALA A 40 -1.29 13.93 -2.89
CA ALA A 40 -0.16 14.40 -2.09
C ALA A 40 0.74 13.25 -1.60
N TYR A 41 0.19 12.09 -1.26
CA TYR A 41 1.00 10.90 -0.95
C TYR A 41 1.19 9.98 -2.16
N ALA A 42 0.21 9.86 -3.06
CA ALA A 42 0.29 8.90 -4.17
C ALA A 42 1.40 9.26 -5.16
N LEU A 43 1.56 10.55 -5.49
CA LEU A 43 2.57 10.99 -6.45
C LEU A 43 4.01 10.72 -5.97
N PRO A 44 4.44 11.12 -4.75
CA PRO A 44 5.79 10.83 -4.30
C PRO A 44 6.05 9.33 -4.12
N ILE A 45 5.05 8.54 -3.68
CA ILE A 45 5.16 7.08 -3.59
C ILE A 45 5.44 6.49 -4.98
N VAL A 46 4.62 6.82 -5.97
CA VAL A 46 4.78 6.31 -7.36
C VAL A 46 6.12 6.73 -7.94
N GLN A 47 6.56 7.97 -7.71
CA GLN A 47 7.86 8.45 -8.14
C GLN A 47 8.99 7.63 -7.52
N MET A 48 8.96 7.37 -6.21
CA MET A 48 10.02 6.61 -5.54
C MET A 48 10.06 5.16 -6.04
N LEU A 49 8.89 4.52 -6.17
CA LEU A 49 8.78 3.13 -6.60
C LEU A 49 9.18 2.92 -8.08
N SER A 50 9.12 3.95 -8.91
CA SER A 50 9.51 3.87 -10.34
C SER A 50 10.97 3.49 -10.59
N THR A 51 11.84 3.68 -9.58
CA THR A 51 13.28 3.45 -9.70
C THR A 51 13.71 1.99 -9.51
N HIS A 52 12.83 1.13 -9.01
CA HIS A 52 13.16 -0.26 -8.68
C HIS A 52 12.45 -1.23 -9.63
N CYS A 53 13.21 -2.18 -10.18
CA CYS A 53 12.76 -3.03 -11.30
C CYS A 53 12.11 -4.35 -10.91
N VAL A 54 12.07 -4.70 -9.61
CA VAL A 54 11.47 -5.96 -9.16
C VAL A 54 10.06 -5.70 -8.70
N LYS A 55 9.12 -6.44 -9.28
CA LYS A 55 7.71 -6.40 -8.90
C LYS A 55 7.54 -7.10 -7.56
N CYS A 56 7.19 -6.33 -6.55
CA CYS A 56 6.88 -6.79 -5.21
C CYS A 56 6.06 -5.72 -4.49
N LEU A 57 5.27 -6.13 -3.49
CA LEU A 57 4.42 -5.22 -2.74
C LEU A 57 5.27 -4.26 -1.89
N ARG A 58 5.31 -2.99 -2.30
CA ARG A 58 6.17 -1.94 -1.73
C ARG A 58 5.41 -0.77 -1.12
N ALA A 59 4.13 -0.59 -1.48
CA ALA A 59 3.26 0.38 -0.82
C ALA A 59 1.91 -0.23 -0.44
N LEU A 60 1.46 0.05 0.77
CA LEU A 60 0.18 -0.38 1.30
C LEU A 60 -0.60 0.86 1.77
N VAL A 61 -1.80 1.03 1.25
CA VAL A 61 -2.72 2.12 1.63
C VAL A 61 -3.97 1.51 2.25
N VAL A 62 -4.19 1.81 3.52
CA VAL A 62 -5.30 1.26 4.30
C VAL A 62 -6.35 2.34 4.55
N LEU A 63 -7.60 2.03 4.22
CA LEU A 63 -8.75 2.92 4.36
C LEU A 63 -9.89 2.25 5.13
N PRO A 64 -10.74 3.02 5.83
CA PRO A 64 -11.80 2.46 6.68
C PRO A 64 -12.93 1.81 5.89
N THR A 65 -13.21 2.29 4.68
CA THR A 65 -14.34 1.81 3.88
C THR A 65 -13.92 1.39 2.48
N HIS A 66 -14.73 0.49 1.95
CA HIS A 66 -14.59 -0.03 0.62
C HIS A 66 -14.67 1.06 -0.47
N ASP A 67 -15.64 1.98 -0.39
CA ASP A 67 -15.81 3.05 -1.39
C ASP A 67 -14.61 4.02 -1.43
N LEU A 68 -14.04 4.35 -0.26
CA LEU A 68 -12.85 5.20 -0.19
C LEU A 68 -11.64 4.49 -0.79
N ALA A 69 -11.49 3.19 -0.55
CA ALA A 69 -10.43 2.40 -1.13
C ALA A 69 -10.51 2.34 -2.67
N LEU A 70 -11.70 2.23 -3.24
CA LEU A 70 -11.88 2.32 -4.70
C LEU A 70 -11.42 3.67 -5.25
N GLN A 71 -11.86 4.77 -4.63
CA GLN A 71 -11.47 6.12 -5.05
C GLN A 71 -9.95 6.31 -5.02
N VAL A 72 -9.28 5.84 -3.97
CA VAL A 72 -7.82 5.90 -3.88
C VAL A 72 -7.14 5.00 -4.91
N LYS A 73 -7.67 3.80 -5.13
CA LYS A 73 -7.16 2.89 -6.18
C LYS A 73 -7.26 3.50 -7.56
N GLU A 74 -8.34 4.25 -7.87
CA GLU A 74 -8.48 4.97 -9.14
C GLU A 74 -7.40 6.05 -9.31
N VAL A 75 -7.05 6.77 -8.24
CA VAL A 75 -5.95 7.75 -8.28
C VAL A 75 -4.62 7.07 -8.59
N PHE A 76 -4.28 5.95 -7.94
CA PHE A 76 -3.06 5.22 -8.26
C PHE A 76 -3.10 4.63 -9.66
N ALA A 77 -4.22 4.04 -10.09
CA ALA A 77 -4.38 3.48 -11.43
C ALA A 77 -4.26 4.52 -12.55
N ALA A 78 -4.51 5.80 -12.24
CA ALA A 78 -4.31 6.91 -13.17
C ALA A 78 -2.83 7.28 -13.39
N ILE A 79 -1.93 7.01 -12.43
CA ILE A 79 -0.53 7.48 -12.47
C ILE A 79 0.52 6.37 -12.46
N ALA A 80 0.26 5.25 -11.79
CA ALA A 80 1.20 4.15 -11.59
C ALA A 80 1.57 3.40 -12.91
N PRO A 81 0.61 3.12 -13.82
CA PRO A 81 0.94 2.43 -15.07
C PRO A 81 1.90 3.20 -15.98
N ALA A 82 1.93 4.54 -15.88
CA ALA A 82 2.84 5.38 -16.66
C ALA A 82 4.32 5.13 -16.35
N VAL A 83 4.61 4.54 -15.19
CA VAL A 83 5.96 4.16 -14.74
C VAL A 83 6.10 2.64 -14.56
N GLY A 84 5.17 1.85 -15.11
CA GLY A 84 5.23 0.39 -15.09
C GLY A 84 4.86 -0.28 -13.77
N LEU A 85 4.24 0.45 -12.82
CA LEU A 85 3.82 -0.10 -11.53
C LEU A 85 2.40 -0.67 -11.60
N SER A 86 2.17 -1.79 -10.93
CA SER A 86 0.84 -2.42 -10.79
C SER A 86 0.17 -2.09 -9.46
N VAL A 87 -1.16 -1.93 -9.50
CA VAL A 87 -1.99 -1.52 -8.37
C VAL A 87 -3.07 -2.56 -8.11
N GLY A 88 -3.09 -3.14 -6.91
CA GLY A 88 -4.08 -4.10 -6.43
C GLY A 88 -5.12 -3.48 -5.51
N LEU A 89 -6.21 -4.22 -5.29
CA LEU A 89 -7.29 -3.86 -4.38
C LEU A 89 -7.64 -5.08 -3.51
N ALA A 90 -7.75 -4.90 -2.19
CA ALA A 90 -8.14 -5.93 -1.24
C ALA A 90 -9.19 -5.39 -0.27
N VAL A 91 -10.46 -5.52 -0.67
CA VAL A 91 -11.58 -4.85 0.03
C VAL A 91 -12.80 -5.76 0.21
N GLY A 92 -12.79 -6.96 -0.36
CA GLY A 92 -13.85 -7.95 -0.20
C GLY A 92 -15.04 -7.73 -1.12
N GLN A 93 -14.86 -7.03 -2.24
CA GLN A 93 -15.88 -6.96 -3.32
C GLN A 93 -16.10 -8.30 -4.01
N SER A 94 -15.02 -9.08 -4.12
CA SER A 94 -14.99 -10.37 -4.81
C SER A 94 -14.56 -11.47 -3.85
N SER A 95 -14.60 -12.71 -4.35
CA SER A 95 -14.13 -13.83 -3.55
C SER A 95 -12.64 -13.69 -3.26
N ILE A 96 -12.19 -14.27 -2.15
CA ILE A 96 -10.76 -14.21 -1.80
C ILE A 96 -9.90 -14.91 -2.86
N ALA A 97 -10.44 -15.94 -3.51
CA ALA A 97 -9.76 -16.64 -4.59
C ALA A 97 -9.51 -15.76 -5.82
N ASP A 98 -10.45 -14.86 -6.13
CA ASP A 98 -10.31 -13.92 -7.24
C ASP A 98 -9.23 -12.88 -6.91
N GLU A 99 -9.30 -12.25 -5.74
CA GLU A 99 -8.28 -11.30 -5.28
C GLU A 99 -6.89 -11.96 -5.19
N ILE A 100 -6.79 -13.22 -4.72
CA ILE A 100 -5.51 -13.96 -4.72
C ILE A 100 -4.95 -14.10 -6.13
N SER A 101 -5.79 -14.39 -7.12
CA SER A 101 -5.37 -14.54 -8.52
C SER A 101 -4.92 -13.21 -9.12
N GLU A 102 -5.42 -12.09 -8.61
CA GLU A 102 -5.00 -10.74 -9.00
C GLU A 102 -3.75 -10.27 -8.26
N LEU A 103 -3.51 -10.71 -7.02
CA LEU A 103 -2.44 -10.25 -6.12
C LEU A 103 -1.17 -11.12 -6.13
N ILE A 104 -1.28 -12.38 -6.54
CA ILE A 104 -0.19 -13.35 -6.51
C ILE A 104 0.09 -13.87 -7.91
N GLU A 105 1.31 -13.66 -8.38
CA GLU A 105 1.83 -14.23 -9.62
C GLU A 105 2.29 -15.67 -9.37
N LYS A 106 1.76 -16.60 -10.17
CA LYS A 106 2.16 -18.01 -10.11
C LYS A 106 3.42 -18.21 -10.95
N PRO A 107 4.40 -19.00 -10.47
CA PRO A 107 5.57 -19.33 -11.27
C PRO A 107 5.15 -20.05 -12.56
N ASN A 108 5.89 -19.78 -13.65
CA ASN A 108 5.72 -20.49 -14.92
C ASN A 108 6.23 -21.94 -14.78
N LEU A 109 5.43 -22.79 -14.16
CA LEU A 109 5.73 -24.21 -13.99
C LEU A 109 5.64 -24.90 -15.36
N LYS A 110 6.76 -25.50 -15.82
CA LYS A 110 6.77 -26.31 -17.04
C LYS A 110 5.90 -27.55 -16.85
N ALA A 111 4.93 -27.74 -17.72
CA ALA A 111 4.07 -28.93 -17.73
C ALA A 111 4.92 -30.21 -17.89
N GLY A 112 4.63 -31.23 -17.07
CA GLY A 112 5.32 -32.52 -17.09
C GLY A 112 6.50 -32.66 -16.12
N ILE A 113 6.77 -31.66 -15.28
CA ILE A 113 7.78 -31.74 -14.21
C ILE A 113 7.06 -31.80 -12.85
N CYS A 114 7.50 -32.72 -11.99
CA CYS A 114 7.07 -32.78 -10.60
C CYS A 114 7.82 -31.70 -9.80
N TYR A 115 7.08 -30.77 -9.18
CA TYR A 115 7.64 -29.78 -8.27
C TYR A 115 7.24 -30.11 -6.84
N ASP A 116 8.11 -29.82 -5.89
CA ASP A 116 7.75 -29.86 -4.48
C ASP A 116 6.75 -28.72 -4.17
N PRO A 117 5.61 -29.00 -3.52
CA PRO A 117 4.69 -27.95 -3.06
C PRO A 117 5.35 -26.81 -2.26
N GLU A 118 6.42 -27.10 -1.52
CA GLU A 118 7.18 -26.09 -0.77
C GLU A 118 7.99 -25.17 -1.69
N GLU A 119 8.66 -25.72 -2.71
CA GLU A 119 9.40 -24.96 -3.72
C GLU A 119 8.47 -24.04 -4.54
N VAL A 120 7.27 -24.52 -4.89
CA VAL A 120 6.26 -23.72 -5.61
C VAL A 120 5.81 -22.54 -4.75
N THR A 121 5.66 -22.75 -3.44
CA THR A 121 5.23 -21.70 -2.51
C THR A 121 6.30 -20.61 -2.37
N GLN A 122 7.59 -20.99 -2.33
CA GLN A 122 8.72 -20.05 -2.30
C GLN A 122 8.85 -19.24 -3.60
N ALA A 123 8.37 -19.77 -4.72
CA ALA A 123 8.39 -19.08 -6.00
C ALA A 123 7.18 -18.17 -6.24
N LEU A 124 6.20 -18.12 -5.32
CA LEU A 124 5.08 -17.17 -5.41
C LEU A 124 5.61 -15.75 -5.20
N GLN A 125 5.22 -14.85 -6.10
CA GLN A 125 5.61 -13.45 -6.05
C GLN A 125 4.37 -12.57 -6.05
N SER A 126 4.50 -11.35 -5.53
CA SER A 126 3.41 -10.39 -5.65
C SER A 126 3.29 -9.93 -7.10
N SER A 127 2.06 -9.88 -7.62
CA SER A 127 1.75 -9.31 -8.93
C SER A 127 1.55 -7.78 -8.88
N VAL A 128 1.58 -7.18 -7.68
CA VAL A 128 1.28 -5.76 -7.44
C VAL A 128 2.42 -5.05 -6.70
N ASP A 129 2.64 -3.79 -7.04
CA ASP A 129 3.60 -2.92 -6.35
C ASP A 129 2.94 -2.10 -5.25
N ILE A 130 1.68 -1.75 -5.46
CA ILE A 130 0.86 -0.91 -4.59
C ILE A 130 -0.43 -1.67 -4.27
N LEU A 131 -0.78 -1.82 -3.00
CA LEU A 131 -2.05 -2.40 -2.56
C LEU A 131 -2.89 -1.36 -1.84
N VAL A 132 -4.15 -1.20 -2.27
CA VAL A 132 -5.15 -0.43 -1.52
C VAL A 132 -6.10 -1.41 -0.84
N ALA A 133 -6.32 -1.29 0.46
CA ALA A 133 -7.05 -2.29 1.23
C ALA A 133 -7.91 -1.72 2.36
N THR A 134 -8.89 -2.52 2.79
CA THR A 134 -9.55 -2.34 4.10
C THR A 134 -8.89 -3.25 5.15
N PRO A 135 -8.90 -2.89 6.45
CA PRO A 135 -8.19 -3.67 7.48
C PRO A 135 -8.62 -5.13 7.56
N GLY A 136 -9.93 -5.38 7.58
CA GLY A 136 -10.45 -6.74 7.71
C GLY A 136 -9.97 -7.61 6.57
N ARG A 137 -10.09 -7.12 5.33
CA ARG A 137 -9.69 -7.89 4.17
C ARG A 137 -8.18 -8.05 4.02
N LEU A 138 -7.41 -7.03 4.39
CA LEU A 138 -5.95 -7.13 4.49
C LEU A 138 -5.54 -8.27 5.43
N MET A 139 -6.18 -8.36 6.59
CA MET A 139 -5.90 -9.42 7.56
C MET A 139 -6.28 -10.81 7.02
N ASP A 140 -7.37 -10.92 6.27
CA ASP A 140 -7.71 -12.18 5.59
C ASP A 140 -6.57 -12.61 4.66
N HIS A 141 -6.03 -11.70 3.84
CA HIS A 141 -4.91 -12.02 2.94
C HIS A 141 -3.64 -12.40 3.70
N ILE A 142 -3.26 -11.64 4.74
CA ILE A 142 -2.10 -11.96 5.58
C ILE A 142 -2.20 -13.37 6.16
N ASN A 143 -3.39 -13.77 6.61
CA ASN A 143 -3.58 -15.05 7.31
C ASN A 143 -3.79 -16.24 6.36
N THR A 144 -4.33 -16.03 5.16
CA THR A 144 -4.82 -17.13 4.31
C THR A 144 -4.14 -17.22 2.94
N THR A 145 -3.55 -16.12 2.45
CA THR A 145 -2.97 -16.08 1.11
C THR A 145 -1.52 -16.51 1.12
N LYS A 146 -1.25 -17.69 0.56
CA LYS A 146 0.12 -18.16 0.31
C LYS A 146 0.83 -17.21 -0.64
N GLY A 147 2.08 -16.85 -0.33
CA GLY A 147 2.88 -15.91 -1.14
C GLY A 147 2.58 -14.43 -0.86
N PHE A 148 1.59 -14.10 -0.04
CA PHE A 148 1.38 -12.72 0.40
C PHE A 148 2.44 -12.34 1.44
N THR A 149 3.24 -11.32 1.15
CA THR A 149 4.32 -10.86 2.03
C THR A 149 4.37 -9.33 2.07
N LEU A 150 4.77 -8.80 3.23
CA LEU A 150 5.00 -7.38 3.48
C LEU A 150 6.49 -7.07 3.70
N GLU A 151 7.37 -8.04 3.42
CA GLU A 151 8.82 -7.94 3.60
C GLU A 151 9.46 -6.74 2.88
N HIS A 152 8.94 -6.39 1.71
CA HIS A 152 9.49 -5.34 0.86
C HIS A 152 8.75 -4.00 1.01
N LEU A 153 7.89 -3.87 2.03
CA LEU A 153 7.07 -2.69 2.19
C LEU A 153 7.93 -1.46 2.54
N CYS A 154 7.89 -0.45 1.68
CA CYS A 154 8.56 0.83 1.88
C CYS A 154 7.60 1.90 2.41
N TYR A 155 6.33 1.83 2.05
CA TYR A 155 5.33 2.84 2.43
C TYR A 155 4.10 2.20 3.04
N LEU A 156 3.68 2.69 4.20
CA LEU A 156 2.41 2.37 4.82
C LEU A 156 1.60 3.65 5.00
N VAL A 157 0.48 3.77 4.31
CA VAL A 157 -0.41 4.91 4.41
C VAL A 157 -1.67 4.48 5.16
N VAL A 158 -2.01 5.21 6.23
CA VAL A 158 -3.27 5.04 6.96
C VAL A 158 -4.09 6.31 6.73
N ASP A 159 -5.07 6.24 5.84
CA ASP A 159 -5.96 7.36 5.54
C ASP A 159 -7.19 7.32 6.46
N GLU A 160 -7.80 8.47 6.72
CA GLU A 160 -8.94 8.59 7.66
C GLU A 160 -8.60 8.03 9.05
N THR A 161 -7.37 8.28 9.51
CA THR A 161 -6.82 7.68 10.74
C THR A 161 -7.73 7.97 11.95
N ASP A 162 -8.37 9.13 12.01
CA ASP A 162 -9.30 9.50 13.08
C ASP A 162 -10.59 8.66 13.09
N ARG A 163 -11.05 8.16 11.94
CA ARG A 163 -12.16 7.18 11.86
C ARG A 163 -11.66 5.79 12.23
N MET A 164 -10.50 5.42 11.70
CA MET A 164 -9.88 4.13 11.96
C MET A 164 -9.52 3.89 13.43
N LEU A 165 -9.08 4.94 14.13
CA LEU A 165 -8.73 4.92 15.56
C LEU A 165 -9.93 4.66 16.48
N ARG A 166 -11.15 5.00 16.04
CA ARG A 166 -12.36 4.84 16.85
C ARG A 166 -12.97 3.44 16.76
N GLU A 167 -12.72 2.70 15.69
CA GLU A 167 -13.48 1.49 15.35
C GLU A 167 -12.66 0.18 15.45
N ALA A 168 -11.35 0.15 15.18
CA ALA A 168 -10.67 -1.15 14.98
C ALA A 168 -9.13 -1.17 15.07
N TYR A 169 -8.47 -0.15 15.64
CA TYR A 169 -7.00 -0.03 15.57
C TYR A 169 -6.20 -1.19 16.20
N GLN A 170 -6.81 -2.00 17.07
CA GLN A 170 -6.06 -2.79 18.07
C GLN A 170 -5.31 -4.01 17.54
N SER A 171 -5.68 -4.61 16.40
CA SER A 171 -5.05 -5.88 15.96
C SER A 171 -4.27 -5.80 14.65
N TRP A 172 -4.79 -5.11 13.63
CA TRP A 172 -4.21 -5.19 12.29
C TRP A 172 -2.90 -4.39 12.15
N LEU A 173 -2.84 -3.14 12.66
CA LEU A 173 -1.67 -2.29 12.48
C LEU A 173 -0.45 -2.84 13.21
N PRO A 174 -0.53 -3.28 14.49
CA PRO A 174 0.60 -3.94 15.14
C PRO A 174 1.10 -5.16 14.37
N THR A 175 0.18 -5.96 13.79
CA THR A 175 0.52 -7.13 12.98
C THR A 175 1.27 -6.72 11.72
N VAL A 176 0.76 -5.73 10.97
CA VAL A 176 1.43 -5.18 9.77
C VAL A 176 2.83 -4.68 10.11
N LEU A 177 2.97 -3.87 11.18
CA LEU A 177 4.26 -3.34 11.61
C LEU A 177 5.24 -4.43 12.08
N GLN A 178 4.74 -5.55 12.59
CA GLN A 178 5.58 -6.69 12.95
C GLN A 178 6.08 -7.43 11.72
N LEU A 179 5.22 -7.63 10.71
CA LEU A 179 5.56 -8.33 9.47
C LEU A 179 6.58 -7.55 8.62
N THR A 180 6.59 -6.22 8.72
CA THR A 180 7.56 -5.39 7.99
C THR A 180 8.94 -5.33 8.66
N LYS A 181 9.04 -5.59 9.97
CA LYS A 181 10.29 -5.57 10.73
C LYS A 181 11.17 -6.80 10.54
N SER A 182 10.65 -7.87 9.96
CA SER A 182 11.23 -9.19 10.13
C SER A 182 12.46 -9.50 9.26
N ASN A 183 12.92 -8.60 8.37
CA ASN A 183 13.97 -8.94 7.39
C ASN A 183 15.17 -8.00 7.25
N TYR A 184 15.23 -6.86 7.95
CA TYR A 184 16.45 -6.06 8.03
C TYR A 184 16.62 -5.51 9.45
N ASP A 185 17.88 -5.25 9.83
CA ASP A 185 18.24 -4.48 11.02
C ASP A 185 17.25 -3.34 11.28
N ILE A 186 17.06 -2.98 12.55
CA ILE A 186 16.10 -2.01 13.12
C ILE A 186 16.05 -0.63 12.41
N LEU A 187 16.88 -0.42 11.40
CA LEU A 187 17.11 0.77 10.58
C LEU A 187 16.17 0.96 9.38
N PHE A 188 15.41 -0.07 8.93
CA PHE A 188 14.48 0.08 7.79
C PHE A 188 13.05 -0.29 8.17
N LEU A 189 12.31 0.69 8.70
CA LEU A 189 10.85 0.64 8.80
C LEU A 189 10.23 1.30 7.56
N PRO A 190 9.05 0.85 7.10
CA PRO A 190 8.32 1.60 6.08
C PRO A 190 8.03 2.99 6.59
N LEU A 191 8.07 3.99 5.70
CA LEU A 191 7.57 5.33 6.02
C LEU A 191 6.08 5.23 6.29
N LEU A 192 5.71 5.39 7.55
CA LEU A 192 4.32 5.39 8.00
C LEU A 192 3.75 6.80 7.85
N ILE A 193 2.74 6.93 6.98
CA ILE A 193 2.04 8.19 6.71
C ILE A 193 0.64 8.09 7.31
N HIS A 194 0.39 8.84 8.38
CA HIS A 194 -0.92 8.98 8.98
C HIS A 194 -1.64 10.21 8.44
N LEU A 195 -2.77 10.04 7.77
CA LEU A 195 -3.62 11.15 7.34
C LEU A 195 -4.82 11.28 8.27
N PHE A 196 -4.96 12.46 8.86
CA PHE A 196 -6.07 12.84 9.74
C PHE A 196 -6.98 13.83 9.03
N HIS A 197 -8.30 13.68 9.19
CA HIS A 197 -9.23 14.73 8.77
C HIS A 197 -9.45 15.76 9.88
N ARG A 198 -9.20 17.03 9.53
CA ARG A 198 -9.78 18.14 10.29
C ARG A 198 -11.23 18.25 9.84
N TYR A 199 -12.16 17.70 10.62
CA TYR A 199 -13.54 18.18 10.55
C TYR A 199 -13.47 19.67 10.85
N LEU A 200 -13.94 20.50 9.91
CA LEU A 200 -14.29 21.87 10.23
C LEU A 200 -15.44 21.77 11.25
N VAL A 201 -15.10 21.73 12.53
CA VAL A 201 -16.08 22.06 13.56
C VAL A 201 -16.31 23.57 13.39
N PRO A 202 -17.55 24.00 13.08
CA PRO A 202 -17.86 25.42 12.96
C PRO A 202 -17.61 26.16 14.28
#